data_AF-W4VNM7-F1
#
_entry.id   AF-W4VNM7-F1
#
_cell.length_a   1.000
_cell.length_b   1.000
_cell.length_c   1.000
_cell.angle_alpha   90.00
_cell.angle_beta   90.00
_cell.angle_gamma   90.00
#
_symmetry.space_group_name_H-M   'P 1'
#
loop_
_entity.id
_entity.type
_entity.pdbx_description
1 polymer ?
#
loop_
_entity_poly.entity_id
_entity_poly.type
_entity_poly.pdbx_seq_one_letter_code
_entity_poly.pdbx_strand_id
1 'polypeptide(L)'
;MEKVRQFKQYILHNWSRIQDWRTVVKHPPKGARRLGGMESHQRHVTYRMKKRGMHWSDEGAEVMVKIKQGMLNHTLRKAYLKGQKRSVREQRKVKQVIRMSTYLKQETHPSIGVKQGSISLYTAHSSARGQLLKSFR
;
A
#
# COMPACT_ATOMS: atom_id res chain seq x y z
N MET A 1 24.20 -39.66 -19.61
CA MET A 1 24.58 -40.20 -18.28
C MET A 1 25.43 -39.23 -17.45
N GLU A 2 26.31 -38.43 -18.05
CA GLU A 2 27.22 -37.55 -17.33
C GLU A 2 26.55 -36.48 -16.44
N LYS A 3 25.52 -35.79 -16.95
CA LYS A 3 24.73 -34.80 -16.16
C LYS A 3 24.13 -35.40 -14.88
N VAL A 4 23.66 -36.65 -14.95
CA VAL A 4 23.11 -37.37 -13.78
C VAL A 4 24.21 -37.67 -12.76
N ARG A 5 25.41 -38.02 -13.23
CA ARG A 5 26.56 -38.28 -12.36
C ARG A 5 27.02 -37.01 -11.64
N GLN A 6 27.10 -35.89 -12.36
CA GLN A 6 27.41 -34.57 -11.79
C GLN A 6 26.35 -34.14 -10.76
N PHE A 7 25.07 -34.32 -11.08
CA PHE A 7 23.98 -34.02 -10.14
C PHE A 7 24.09 -34.86 -8.86
N LYS A 8 24.33 -36.18 -8.98
CA LYS A 8 24.54 -37.06 -7.84
C LYS A 8 25.71 -36.60 -6.97
N GLN A 9 26.86 -36.30 -7.56
CA GLN A 9 28.02 -35.79 -6.82
C GLN A 9 27.70 -34.48 -6.09
N TYR A 10 27.00 -33.54 -6.75
CA TYR A 10 26.60 -32.28 -6.14
C TYR A 10 25.71 -32.49 -4.91
N ILE A 11 24.69 -33.34 -5.01
CA ILE A 11 23.78 -33.64 -3.89
C ILE A 11 24.54 -34.29 -2.74
N LEU A 12 25.38 -35.29 -3.02
CA LEU A 12 26.16 -35.98 -1.99
C LEU A 12 27.13 -35.03 -1.28
N HIS A 13 27.82 -34.17 -2.01
CA HIS A 13 28.76 -33.20 -1.44
C HIS A 13 28.07 -32.15 -0.55
N ASN A 14 26.82 -31.79 -0.89
CA ASN A 14 26.06 -30.78 -0.15
C ASN A 14 25.04 -31.38 0.82
N TRP A 15 25.02 -32.71 1.02
CA TRP A 15 23.97 -33.40 1.75
C TRP A 15 23.78 -32.86 3.18
N SER A 16 24.88 -32.54 3.87
CA SER A 16 24.85 -31.95 5.22
C SER A 16 24.12 -30.61 5.31
N ARG A 17 24.02 -29.87 4.19
CA ARG A 17 23.34 -28.57 4.08
C ARG A 17 21.90 -28.68 3.60
N ILE A 18 21.51 -29.82 3.03
CA ILE A 18 20.15 -30.07 2.55
C ILE A 18 19.33 -30.58 3.73
N GLN A 19 18.83 -29.66 4.54
CA GLN A 19 18.00 -29.96 5.70
C GLN A 19 16.56 -29.51 5.45
N ASP A 20 15.57 -30.26 5.94
CA ASP A 20 14.20 -29.79 5.91
C ASP A 20 14.08 -28.59 6.85
N TRP A 21 13.74 -27.42 6.31
CA TRP A 21 13.59 -26.21 7.10
C TRP A 21 12.57 -26.39 8.24
N ARG A 22 11.63 -27.33 8.13
CA ARG A 22 10.67 -27.65 9.20
C ARG A 22 11.32 -28.23 10.45
N THR A 23 12.44 -28.92 10.31
CA THR A 23 13.17 -29.50 11.46
C THR A 23 14.16 -28.51 12.05
N VAL A 24 14.62 -27.54 11.26
CA VAL A 24 15.64 -26.56 11.66
C VAL A 24 15.02 -25.28 12.24
N VAL A 25 13.89 -24.83 11.68
CA VAL A 25 13.25 -23.56 12.05
C VAL A 25 12.23 -23.77 13.16
N LYS A 26 12.58 -23.39 14.39
CA LYS A 26 11.71 -23.53 15.58
C LYS A 26 10.41 -22.73 15.51
N HIS A 27 10.45 -21.53 14.91
CA HIS A 27 9.31 -20.61 14.85
C HIS A 27 9.07 -20.16 13.41
N PRO A 28 8.42 -21.01 12.59
CA PRO A 28 8.17 -20.66 11.21
C PRO A 28 7.12 -19.55 11.11
N PRO A 29 7.28 -18.58 10.18
CA PRO A 29 6.28 -17.53 9.99
C PRO A 29 4.93 -18.13 9.56
N LYS A 30 3.84 -17.52 10.03
CA LYS A 30 2.48 -17.98 9.75
C LYS A 30 2.23 -18.03 8.24
N GLY A 31 1.87 -19.21 7.73
CA GLY A 31 1.63 -19.44 6.30
C GLY A 31 2.88 -19.76 5.47
N ALA A 32 4.01 -20.12 6.09
CA ALA A 32 5.18 -20.61 5.38
C ALA A 32 4.82 -21.78 4.44
N ARG A 33 5.10 -21.60 3.15
CA ARG A 33 4.78 -22.58 2.11
C ARG A 33 5.80 -23.72 2.07
N ARG A 34 5.38 -24.85 1.50
CA ARG A 34 6.24 -26.00 1.20
C ARG A 34 7.22 -25.67 0.04
N LEU A 35 8.05 -26.64 -0.32
CA LEU A 35 8.85 -26.66 -1.56
C LEU A 35 8.01 -26.13 -2.75
N GLY A 36 8.56 -25.22 -3.55
CA GLY A 36 7.80 -24.49 -4.58
C GLY A 36 7.38 -23.07 -4.17
N GLY A 37 7.45 -22.73 -2.88
CA GLY A 37 7.10 -21.40 -2.38
C GLY A 37 8.01 -20.30 -2.92
N MET A 38 9.32 -20.55 -3.00
CA MET A 38 10.28 -19.56 -3.50
C MET A 38 10.16 -19.40 -5.03
N GLU A 39 10.01 -20.50 -5.74
CA GLU A 39 9.89 -20.55 -7.20
C GLU A 39 8.64 -19.82 -7.68
N SER A 40 7.52 -19.97 -6.97
CA SER A 40 6.29 -19.24 -7.26
C SER A 40 6.44 -17.74 -7.00
N HIS A 41 7.11 -17.32 -5.91
CA HIS A 41 7.36 -15.90 -5.63
C HIS A 41 8.32 -15.25 -6.65
N GLN A 42 9.38 -15.97 -7.04
CA GLN A 42 10.35 -15.51 -8.04
C GLN A 42 9.68 -15.17 -9.38
N ARG A 43 8.62 -15.89 -9.76
CA ARG A 43 7.92 -15.69 -11.03
C ARG A 43 7.30 -14.28 -11.15
N HIS A 44 6.82 -13.70 -10.06
CA HIS A 44 6.25 -12.34 -10.05
C HIS A 44 7.26 -11.26 -10.42
N VAL A 45 8.55 -11.49 -10.13
CA VAL A 45 9.65 -10.58 -10.45
C VAL A 45 10.22 -10.89 -11.82
N THR A 46 10.55 -12.16 -12.09
CA THR A 46 11.29 -12.57 -13.30
C THR A 46 10.55 -12.26 -14.60
N TYR A 47 9.22 -12.28 -14.61
CA TYR A 47 8.45 -11.85 -15.79
C TYR A 47 8.74 -10.41 -16.23
N ARG A 48 9.07 -9.51 -15.30
CA ARG A 48 9.44 -8.11 -15.59
C ARG A 48 10.91 -7.94 -15.97
N MET A 49 11.73 -8.95 -15.69
CA MET A 49 13.16 -8.96 -16.01
C MET A 49 13.48 -9.65 -17.33
N LYS A 50 12.50 -10.31 -17.96
CA LYS A 50 12.66 -10.80 -19.33
C LYS A 50 12.81 -9.58 -20.24
N LYS A 51 13.88 -9.52 -21.03
CA LYS A 51 14.25 -8.45 -21.99
C LYS A 51 13.21 -8.25 -23.13
N ARG A 52 11.93 -8.08 -22.80
CA ARG A 52 10.82 -7.78 -23.72
C ARG A 52 10.73 -6.26 -23.92
N GLY A 53 11.81 -5.65 -24.42
CA GLY A 53 11.87 -4.21 -24.70
C GLY A 53 12.11 -3.31 -23.48
N MET A 54 12.42 -3.86 -22.30
CA MET A 54 12.82 -3.09 -21.12
C MET A 54 14.21 -3.53 -20.66
N HIS A 55 15.11 -2.56 -20.51
CA HIS A 55 16.42 -2.73 -19.88
C HIS A 55 16.41 -2.01 -18.53
N TRP A 56 16.88 -2.69 -17.50
CA TRP A 56 17.02 -2.13 -16.16
C TRP A 56 18.52 -1.94 -15.89
N SER A 57 18.90 -0.78 -15.35
CA SER A 57 20.15 -0.66 -14.62
C SER A 57 20.09 -1.52 -13.35
N ASP A 58 21.24 -1.79 -12.73
CA ASP A 58 21.28 -2.58 -11.48
C ASP A 58 20.42 -1.93 -10.38
N GLU A 59 20.51 -0.62 -10.23
CA GLU A 59 19.67 0.15 -9.30
C GLU A 59 18.17 0.07 -9.68
N GLY A 60 17.85 0.25 -10.97
CA GLY A 60 16.48 0.17 -11.45
C GLY A 60 15.86 -1.21 -11.25
N ALA A 61 16.67 -2.27 -11.42
CA ALA A 61 16.26 -3.64 -11.16
C ALA A 61 15.94 -3.86 -9.68
N GLU A 62 16.79 -3.37 -8.77
CA GLU A 62 16.56 -3.46 -7.33
C GLU A 62 15.27 -2.73 -6.90
N VAL A 63 15.09 -1.50 -7.38
CA VAL A 63 13.87 -0.71 -7.09
C VAL A 63 12.63 -1.41 -7.63
N MET A 64 12.67 -1.96 -8.84
CA MET A 64 11.56 -2.73 -9.44
C MET A 64 11.18 -3.93 -8.56
N VAL A 65 12.17 -4.69 -8.10
CA VAL A 65 11.97 -5.83 -7.18
C VAL A 65 11.28 -5.36 -5.89
N LYS A 66 11.78 -4.27 -5.27
CA LYS A 66 11.20 -3.71 -4.05
C LYS A 66 9.75 -3.27 -4.25
N ILE A 67 9.42 -2.63 -5.37
CA ILE A 67 8.05 -2.23 -5.69
C ILE A 67 7.16 -3.48 -5.81
N LYS A 68 7.57 -4.49 -6.58
CA LYS A 68 6.80 -5.74 -6.74
C LYS A 68 6.60 -6.45 -5.41
N GLN A 69 7.64 -6.56 -4.59
CA GLN A 69 7.54 -7.14 -3.26
C GLN A 69 6.60 -6.34 -2.35
N GLY A 70 6.68 -5.01 -2.39
CA GLY A 70 5.78 -4.14 -1.64
C GLY A 70 4.32 -4.26 -2.07
N MET A 71 4.06 -4.49 -3.36
CA MET A 71 2.70 -4.76 -3.87
C MET A 71 2.18 -6.10 -3.34
N LEU A 72 2.97 -7.17 -3.45
CA LEU A 72 2.61 -8.52 -3.00
C LEU A 72 2.38 -8.58 -1.49
N ASN A 73 3.18 -7.85 -0.72
CA ASN A 73 3.07 -7.80 0.74
C ASN A 73 2.03 -6.76 1.23
N HIS A 74 1.36 -6.05 0.32
CA HIS A 74 0.47 -4.92 0.62
C HIS A 74 1.11 -3.80 1.49
N THR A 75 2.44 -3.69 1.47
CA THR A 75 3.19 -2.70 2.25
C THR A 75 3.56 -1.46 1.44
N LEU A 76 3.45 -1.51 0.10
CA LEU A 76 3.88 -0.41 -0.79
C LEU A 76 3.23 0.92 -0.45
N ARG A 77 1.91 0.95 -0.27
CA ARG A 77 1.16 2.17 0.06
C ARG A 77 1.64 2.78 1.37
N LYS A 78 1.85 1.96 2.40
CA LYS A 78 2.35 2.41 3.71
C LYS A 78 3.76 2.97 3.59
N ALA A 79 4.64 2.31 2.84
CA ALA A 79 6.01 2.76 2.60
C ALA A 79 6.03 4.09 1.83
N TYR A 80 5.24 4.21 0.76
CA TYR A 80 5.11 5.42 -0.05
C TYR A 80 4.60 6.62 0.78
N LEU A 81 3.54 6.42 1.55
CA LEU A 81 2.95 7.47 2.38
C LEU A 81 3.81 7.86 3.59
N LYS A 82 4.73 7.00 4.04
CA LYS A 82 5.63 7.29 5.17
C LYS A 82 6.53 8.50 4.89
N GLY A 83 6.96 8.67 3.64
CA GLY A 83 7.76 9.81 3.21
C GLY A 83 6.93 11.07 2.90
N GLN A 84 5.64 10.91 2.63
CA GLN A 84 4.77 12.00 2.19
C GLN A 84 4.08 12.67 3.38
N LYS A 85 4.82 13.50 4.11
CA LYS A 85 4.26 14.33 5.18
C LYS A 85 3.75 15.64 4.58
N ARG A 86 2.43 15.84 4.60
CA ARG A 86 1.83 17.15 4.30
C ARG A 86 2.16 18.13 5.41
N SER A 87 2.35 19.40 5.05
CA SER A 87 2.47 20.47 6.04
C SER A 87 1.19 20.59 6.89
N VAL A 88 1.29 21.16 8.09
CA VAL A 88 0.12 21.40 8.96
C VAL A 88 -0.96 22.20 8.22
N ARG A 89 -0.55 23.16 7.39
CA ARG A 89 -1.47 24.00 6.60
C ARG A 89 -2.23 23.20 5.55
N GLU A 90 -1.56 22.34 4.79
CA GLU A 90 -2.21 21.47 3.80
C GLU A 90 -3.14 20.45 4.46
N GLN A 91 -2.75 19.90 5.62
CA GLN A 91 -3.63 19.01 6.38
C GLN A 91 -4.93 19.71 6.81
N ARG A 92 -4.85 20.98 7.24
CA ARG A 92 -6.04 21.80 7.57
C ARG A 92 -6.95 21.99 6.36
N LYS A 93 -6.40 22.35 5.19
CA LYS A 93 -7.18 22.50 3.94
C LYS A 93 -7.90 21.20 3.58
N VAL A 94 -7.21 20.06 3.67
CA VAL A 94 -7.83 18.75 3.37
C VAL A 94 -8.96 18.44 4.35
N LYS A 95 -8.77 18.67 5.65
CA LYS A 95 -9.84 18.50 6.65
C LYS A 95 -11.03 19.42 6.39
N GLN A 96 -10.78 20.65 5.96
CA GLN A 96 -11.81 21.62 5.59
C GLN A 96 -12.65 21.10 4.41
N VAL A 97 -12.00 20.67 3.32
CA VAL A 97 -12.66 20.12 2.13
C VAL A 97 -13.49 18.87 2.48
N ILE A 98 -12.94 17.96 3.30
CA ILE A 98 -13.67 16.76 3.73
C ILE A 98 -14.93 17.16 4.49
N ARG A 99 -14.82 18.07 5.47
CA ARG A 99 -15.98 18.56 6.24
C ARG A 99 -17.03 19.22 5.35
N MET A 100 -16.62 20.06 4.41
CA MET A 100 -17.54 20.66 3.44
C MET A 100 -18.25 19.59 2.60
N SER A 101 -17.52 18.60 2.10
CA SER A 101 -18.10 17.53 1.28
C SER A 101 -19.11 16.67 2.05
N THR A 102 -18.89 16.46 3.36
CA THR A 102 -19.83 15.72 4.20
C THR A 102 -21.14 16.48 4.38
N TYR A 103 -21.10 17.80 4.54
CA TYR A 103 -22.33 18.61 4.63
C TYR A 103 -23.08 18.65 3.30
N LEU A 104 -22.37 18.80 2.18
CA LEU A 104 -22.99 18.85 0.85
C LEU A 104 -23.61 17.50 0.42
N LYS A 105 -23.17 16.39 1.02
CA LYS A 105 -23.72 15.05 0.77
C LYS A 105 -24.96 14.74 1.61
N GLN A 106 -25.28 15.53 2.63
CA GLN A 106 -26.48 15.29 3.43
C GLN A 106 -27.73 15.50 2.58
N GLU A 107 -28.69 14.59 2.69
CA GLU A 107 -29.96 14.71 1.97
C GLU A 107 -30.67 15.99 2.43
N THR A 108 -30.91 16.90 1.49
CA THR A 108 -31.62 18.14 1.76
C THR A 108 -33.11 17.91 1.66
N HIS A 109 -33.81 17.96 2.79
CA HIS A 109 -35.27 17.98 2.79
C HIS A 109 -35.75 19.29 2.14
N PRO A 110 -36.74 19.24 1.23
CA PRO A 110 -37.31 20.45 0.64
C PRO A 110 -37.99 21.28 1.74
N SER A 111 -37.42 22.44 2.08
CA SER A 111 -38.02 23.35 3.05
C SER A 111 -39.00 24.31 2.37
N ILE A 112 -40.22 24.41 2.88
CA ILE A 112 -41.17 25.50 2.55
C ILE A 112 -40.74 26.72 3.37
N GLY A 113 -39.65 27.38 2.98
CA GLY A 113 -39.08 28.43 3.83
C GLY A 113 -38.13 29.37 3.11
N VAL A 114 -38.60 30.60 2.89
CA VAL A 114 -37.89 31.84 2.57
C VAL A 114 -36.92 31.77 1.39
N LYS A 115 -37.38 32.25 0.23
CA LYS A 115 -36.61 32.37 -1.02
C LYS A 115 -35.60 33.53 -1.03
N GLN A 116 -35.67 34.45 -0.04
CA GLN A 116 -34.82 35.63 0.07
C GLN A 116 -34.54 36.00 1.52
N GLY A 117 -33.27 36.12 1.88
CA GLY A 117 -32.81 36.62 3.19
C GLY A 117 -31.30 36.77 3.21
N SER A 118 -30.79 37.71 4.01
CA SER A 118 -29.35 37.89 4.22
C SER A 118 -28.85 37.03 5.37
N ILE A 119 -27.67 36.44 5.22
CA ILE A 119 -27.02 35.68 6.30
C ILE A 119 -26.38 36.69 7.26
N SER A 120 -27.02 36.94 8.40
CA SER A 120 -26.41 37.71 9.49
C SER A 120 -25.11 37.04 9.95
N LEU A 121 -24.02 37.81 10.04
CA LEU A 121 -22.71 37.34 10.49
C LEU A 121 -22.65 37.10 12.01
N TYR A 122 -23.63 37.61 12.77
CA TYR A 122 -23.68 37.55 14.23
C TYR A 122 -24.67 36.47 14.70
N THR A 123 -24.35 35.19 14.48
CA THR A 123 -25.15 34.07 14.97
C THR A 123 -24.38 33.22 15.98
N ALA A 124 -25.10 32.58 16.91
CA ALA A 124 -24.49 31.73 17.91
C ALA A 124 -23.66 30.61 17.25
N HIS A 125 -22.42 30.43 17.72
CA HIS A 125 -21.46 29.46 17.17
C HIS A 125 -21.87 27.99 17.36
N SER A 126 -22.87 27.73 18.21
CA SER A 126 -23.49 26.42 18.44
C SER A 126 -24.60 26.10 17.45
N SER A 127 -25.19 27.10 16.79
CA SER A 127 -26.27 26.92 15.81
C SER A 127 -25.78 26.18 14.56
N ALA A 128 -26.70 25.54 13.82
CA ALA A 128 -26.38 24.89 12.54
C ALA A 128 -25.65 25.84 11.56
N ARG A 129 -26.03 27.13 11.56
CA ARG A 129 -25.39 28.20 10.77
C ARG A 129 -23.96 28.47 11.24
N GLY A 130 -23.74 28.57 12.55
CA GLY A 130 -22.40 28.76 13.14
C GLY A 130 -21.48 27.57 12.87
N GLN A 131 -22.02 26.35 12.90
CA GLN A 131 -21.27 25.13 12.55
C GLN A 131 -20.89 25.07 11.07
N LEU A 132 -21.79 25.53 10.19
CA LEU A 132 -21.54 25.62 8.75
C LEU A 132 -20.45 26.68 8.45
N LEU A 133 -20.49 27.86 9.07
CA LEU A 133 -19.44 28.88 8.97
C LEU A 133 -18.07 28.37 9.46
N LYS A 134 -18.04 27.58 10.54
CA LYS A 134 -16.82 26.92 11.02
C LYS A 134 -16.26 25.89 10.03
N SER A 135 -17.08 25.32 9.15
CA SER A 135 -16.60 24.40 8.12
C SER A 135 -15.84 25.11 7.00
N PHE A 136 -16.05 26.42 6.83
CA PHE A 136 -15.35 27.28 5.86
C PHE A 136 -14.08 27.95 6.40
N ARG A 137 -13.75 27.77 7.69
CA ARG A 137 -12.51 28.25 8.33
C ARG A 137 -11.58 27.09 8.68
#